data_AF-A0A5C7WY88-F1
#
_entry.id   AF-A0A5C7WY88-F1
#
_cell.length_a   1.000
_cell.length_b   1.000
_cell.length_c   1.000
_cell.angle_alpha   90.00
_cell.angle_beta   90.00
_cell.angle_gamma   90.00
#
_symmetry.space_group_name_H-M   'P 1'
#
loop_
_entity.id
_entity.type
_entity.pdbx_description
1 polymer ?
#
loop_
_entity_poly.entity_id
_entity_poly.type
_entity_poly.pdbx_seq_one_letter_code
_entity_poly.pdbx_strand_id
1 'polypeptide(L)'
;EVAVGVLVAAAAAVADIRGVIGFSSFAVLGYYAVANASAWTLGRRLIPAVGLVGCVALAAALPLASVVVGAGVLAVGALIYAGWRLR
;
A
#
# COMPACT_ATOMS: atom_id res chain seq x y z
N GLU A 1 0.64 20.06 -5.02
CA GLU A 1 -0.79 19.79 -4.74
C GLU A 1 -1.74 19.78 -5.94
N VAL A 2 -1.98 20.89 -6.64
CA VAL A 2 -3.17 21.06 -7.51
C VAL A 2 -3.33 19.94 -8.54
N ALA A 3 -2.24 19.54 -9.20
CA ALA A 3 -2.27 18.45 -10.18
C ALA A 3 -2.75 17.12 -9.58
N VAL A 4 -2.29 16.77 -8.38
CA VAL A 4 -2.72 15.55 -7.67
C VAL A 4 -4.17 15.68 -7.25
N GLY A 5 -4.58 16.84 -6.75
CA GLY A 5 -5.98 17.11 -6.39
C GLY A 5 -6.93 16.94 -7.56
N VAL A 6 -6.57 17.48 -8.73
CA VAL A 6 -7.34 17.31 -9.98
C VAL A 6 -7.39 15.84 -10.39
N LEU A 7 -6.28 15.12 -10.31
CA LEU A 7 -6.24 13.69 -10.66
C LEU A 7 -7.17 12.86 -9.76
N VAL A 8 -7.14 13.10 -8.45
CA VAL A 8 -7.99 12.41 -7.47
C VAL A 8 -9.46 12.78 -7.68
N ALA A 9 -9.77 14.06 -7.91
CA ALA A 9 -11.13 14.51 -8.19
C ALA A 9 -11.68 13.88 -9.48
N ALA A 10 -10.88 13.84 -10.55
CA ALA A 10 -11.26 13.20 -11.80
C ALA A 10 -11.51 11.71 -11.61
N ALA A 11 -10.60 10.99 -10.91
CA ALA A 11 -10.77 9.58 -10.60
C ALA A 11 -12.05 9.32 -9.80
N ALA A 12 -12.35 10.14 -8.78
CA ALA A 12 -13.58 10.01 -8.00
C ALA A 12 -14.86 10.34 -8.80
N ALA A 13 -14.76 11.20 -9.82
CA ALA A 13 -15.90 11.58 -10.66
C ALA A 13 -16.29 10.51 -11.68
N VAL A 14 -15.36 9.65 -12.12
CA VAL A 14 -15.61 8.66 -13.18
C VAL A 14 -15.42 7.20 -12.76
N ALA A 15 -14.71 6.93 -11.68
CA ALA A 15 -14.47 5.58 -11.19
C ALA A 15 -15.35 5.25 -9.98
N ASP A 16 -15.52 3.95 -9.70
CA ASP A 16 -16.19 3.48 -8.50
C ASP A 16 -15.44 3.97 -7.25
N ILE A 17 -16.11 4.80 -6.46
CA ILE A 17 -15.53 5.44 -5.27
C ILE A 17 -15.05 4.39 -4.26
N ARG A 18 -15.71 3.22 -4.18
CA ARG A 18 -15.28 2.15 -3.27
C ARG A 18 -13.95 1.55 -3.74
N GLY A 19 -13.76 1.40 -5.05
CA GLY A 19 -12.49 1.01 -5.66
C GLY A 19 -11.37 2.02 -5.39
N VAL A 20 -11.65 3.32 -5.55
CA VAL A 20 -10.69 4.42 -5.30
C VAL A 20 -10.26 4.46 -3.84
N ILE A 21 -11.22 4.43 -2.91
CA ILE A 21 -10.95 4.43 -1.46
C ILE A 21 -10.23 3.14 -1.05
N GLY A 22 -10.62 2.00 -1.62
CA GLY A 22 -9.96 0.72 -1.39
C GLY A 22 -8.50 0.73 -1.83
N PHE A 23 -8.21 1.24 -3.04
CA PHE A 23 -6.83 1.35 -3.52
C PHE A 23 -5.98 2.26 -2.62
N SER A 24 -6.52 3.43 -2.24
CA SER A 24 -5.83 4.34 -1.31
C SER A 24 -5.57 3.67 0.04
N SER A 25 -6.55 2.95 0.58
CA SER A 25 -6.44 2.24 1.86
C SER A 25 -5.38 1.14 1.80
N PHE A 26 -5.33 0.37 0.70
CA PHE A 26 -4.30 -0.64 0.48
C PHE A 26 -2.89 -0.03 0.47
N ALA A 27 -2.71 1.11 -0.22
CA ALA A 27 -1.42 1.80 -0.26
C ALA A 27 -0.96 2.25 1.13
N VAL A 28 -1.87 2.82 1.94
CA VAL A 28 -1.58 3.23 3.32
C VAL A 28 -1.23 2.02 4.20
N LEU A 29 -1.98 0.92 4.10
CA LEU A 29 -1.67 -0.31 4.83
C LEU A 29 -0.33 -0.91 4.39
N GLY A 30 0.03 -0.85 3.11
CA GLY A 30 1.33 -1.25 2.60
C GLY A 30 2.47 -0.42 3.19
N TYR A 31 2.31 0.92 3.24
CA TYR A 31 3.26 1.81 3.90
C TYR A 31 3.47 1.45 5.37
N TYR A 32 2.37 1.26 6.12
CA TYR A 32 2.46 0.87 7.52
C TYR A 32 3.03 -0.54 7.72
N ALA A 33 2.74 -1.48 6.83
CA ALA A 33 3.36 -2.82 6.87
C ALA A 33 4.88 -2.72 6.74
N VAL A 34 5.38 -1.93 5.78
CA VAL A 34 6.82 -1.70 5.61
C VAL A 34 7.43 -1.00 6.83
N ALA A 35 6.75 0.01 7.39
CA ALA A 35 7.22 0.69 8.60
C ALA A 35 7.31 -0.26 9.80
N ASN A 36 6.30 -1.12 10.01
CA ASN A 36 6.31 -2.14 11.06
C ASN A 36 7.41 -3.19 10.83
N ALA A 37 7.59 -3.66 9.59
CA ALA A 37 8.67 -4.58 9.26
C ALA A 37 10.05 -3.96 9.53
N SER A 38 10.23 -2.68 9.20
CA SER A 38 11.48 -1.95 9.45
C SER A 38 11.75 -1.74 10.93
N ALA A 39 10.72 -1.56 11.76
CA ALA A 39 10.90 -1.41 13.20
C ALA A 39 11.44 -2.69 13.88
N TRP A 40 11.28 -3.86 13.25
CA TRP A 40 11.88 -5.11 13.74
C TRP A 40 13.41 -5.06 13.72
N THR A 41 14.01 -4.40 12.71
CA THR A 41 15.47 -4.25 12.63
C THR A 41 16.04 -3.30 13.68
N LEU A 42 15.17 -2.52 14.34
CA LEU A 42 15.52 -1.60 15.43
C LEU A 42 15.34 -2.24 16.83
N GLY A 43 15.12 -3.55 16.91
CA GLY A 43 15.01 -4.29 18.17
C GLY A 43 13.62 -4.26 18.83
N ARG A 44 12.64 -3.58 18.25
CA ARG A 44 11.23 -3.62 18.70
C ARG A 44 10.56 -4.85 18.09
N ARG A 45 10.05 -5.78 18.90
CA ARG A 45 9.54 -7.08 18.39
C ARG A 45 8.02 -7.23 18.46
N LEU A 46 7.43 -7.01 19.64
CA LEU A 46 6.02 -7.34 19.84
C LEU A 46 5.07 -6.40 19.08
N ILE A 47 5.20 -5.09 19.30
CA ILE A 47 4.32 -4.08 18.70
C ILE A 47 4.40 -4.10 17.17
N PRO A 48 5.59 -4.13 16.53
CA PRO A 48 5.67 -4.14 15.08
C PRO A 48 5.18 -5.45 14.46
N ALA A 49 5.36 -6.59 15.12
CA ALA A 49 4.79 -7.85 14.64
C ALA A 49 3.25 -7.80 14.61
N VAL A 50 2.61 -7.32 15.68
CA VAL A 50 1.15 -7.14 15.74
C VAL A 50 0.68 -6.14 14.68
N GLY A 51 1.38 -5.01 14.54
CA GLY A 51 1.07 -4.00 13.53
C GLY A 51 1.18 -4.54 12.10
N LEU A 52 2.23 -5.29 11.79
CA LEU A 52 2.43 -5.93 10.49
C LEU A 52 1.31 -6.92 10.18
N VAL A 53 0.98 -7.82 11.11
CA VAL A 53 -0.10 -8.80 10.94
C VAL A 53 -1.44 -8.10 10.73
N GLY A 54 -1.73 -7.05 11.52
CA GLY A 54 -2.95 -6.25 11.37
C GLY A 54 -3.04 -5.57 10.01
N CYS A 55 -1.93 -4.98 9.53
CA CYS A 55 -1.89 -4.34 8.21
C CYS A 55 -2.18 -5.34 7.09
N VAL A 56 -1.54 -6.53 7.14
CA VAL A 56 -1.73 -7.58 6.13
C VAL A 56 -3.15 -8.15 6.18
N ALA A 57 -3.68 -8.41 7.37
CA ALA A 57 -5.04 -8.92 7.53
C ALA A 57 -6.10 -7.94 7.02
N LEU A 58 -5.99 -6.66 7.38
CA LEU A 58 -6.87 -5.62 6.87
C LEU A 58 -6.72 -5.46 5.36
N ALA A 59 -5.49 -5.45 4.83
CA ALA A 59 -5.23 -5.34 3.40
C ALA A 59 -5.87 -6.50 2.62
N ALA A 60 -5.84 -7.72 3.15
CA ALA A 60 -6.49 -8.88 2.53
C ALA A 60 -8.03 -8.84 2.61
N ALA A 61 -8.60 -8.09 3.55
CA ALA A 61 -10.05 -7.91 3.71
C ALA A 61 -10.66 -6.84 2.79
N LEU A 62 -9.83 -6.10 2.04
CA LEU A 62 -10.28 -5.09 1.08
C LEU A 62 -10.92 -5.71 -0.18
N PRO A 63 -11.63 -4.91 -1.00
CA PRO A 63 -12.12 -5.35 -2.29
C PRO A 63 -11.02 -5.98 -3.15
N LEU A 64 -11.30 -7.15 -3.74
CA LEU A 64 -10.31 -7.94 -4.48
C LEU A 64 -9.58 -7.13 -5.57
N ALA A 65 -10.31 -6.27 -6.28
CA ALA A 65 -9.73 -5.38 -7.28
C ALA A 65 -8.65 -4.45 -6.69
N SER A 66 -8.90 -3.85 -5.53
CA SER A 66 -7.94 -2.99 -4.85
C SER A 66 -6.71 -3.77 -4.38
N VAL A 67 -6.90 -5.00 -3.88
CA VAL A 67 -5.81 -5.88 -3.43
C VAL A 67 -4.92 -6.28 -4.59
N VAL A 68 -5.50 -6.76 -5.70
CA VAL A 68 -4.75 -7.22 -6.88
C VAL A 68 -3.98 -6.07 -7.52
N VAL A 69 -4.64 -4.93 -7.77
CA VAL A 69 -4.01 -3.76 -8.38
C VAL A 69 -2.93 -3.20 -7.46
N GLY A 70 -3.23 -3.02 -6.16
CA GLY A 70 -2.29 -2.51 -5.18
C GLY A 70 -1.05 -3.40 -5.03
N ALA A 71 -1.24 -4.72 -4.91
CA ALA A 71 -0.13 -5.68 -4.84
C ALA A 71 0.71 -5.66 -6.12
N GLY A 72 0.06 -5.56 -7.29
CA GLY A 72 0.75 -5.41 -8.57
C GLY A 72 1.63 -4.16 -8.63
N VAL A 73 1.11 -3.00 -8.20
CA VAL A 73 1.88 -1.74 -8.13
C VAL A 73 3.09 -1.88 -7.19
N LEU A 74 2.90 -2.46 -6.01
CA LEU A 74 4.00 -2.70 -5.06
C LEU A 74 5.05 -3.65 -5.64
N ALA A 75 4.63 -4.73 -6.31
CA ALA A 75 5.55 -5.68 -6.94
C ALA A 75 6.37 -5.02 -8.05
N VAL A 76 5.74 -4.23 -8.92
CA VAL A 76 6.43 -3.47 -9.97
C VAL A 76 7.45 -2.50 -9.36
N GLY A 77 7.06 -1.74 -8.34
CA GLY A 77 7.97 -0.84 -7.63
C GLY A 77 9.17 -1.57 -7.01
N ALA A 78 8.93 -2.72 -6.38
CA ALA A 78 9.98 -3.55 -5.79
C ALA A 78 10.93 -4.13 -6.84
N LEU A 79 10.42 -4.57 -7.99
CA LEU A 79 11.22 -5.07 -9.11
C LEU A 79 12.08 -3.97 -9.73
N ILE A 80 11.51 -2.78 -9.95
CA ILE A 80 12.26 -1.61 -10.43
C ILE A 80 13.38 -1.29 -9.45
N TYR A 81 13.07 -1.17 -8.16
CA TYR A 81 14.06 -0.88 -7.13
C TYR A 81 15.17 -1.95 -7.08
N ALA A 82 14.82 -3.23 -7.14
CA ALA A 82 15.79 -4.32 -7.17
C ALA A 82 16.71 -4.21 -8.39
N GLY A 83 16.14 -3.97 -9.58
CA GLY A 83 16.91 -3.77 -10.81
C GLY A 83 17.84 -2.56 -10.77
N TRP A 84 17.43 -1.47 -10.11
CA TRP A 84 18.29 -0.32 -9.85
C TRP A 84 19.41 -0.64 -8.85
N ARG A 85 19.13 -1.42 -7.81
CA ARG A 85 20.11 -1.80 -6.77
C ARG A 85 21.17 -2.80 -7.26
N LEU A 86 20.83 -3.58 -8.28
CA LEU A 86 21.71 -4.59 -8.89
C LEU A 86 22.63 -4.03 -9.99
N ARG A 87 22.42 -2.78 -10.40
CA ARG A 87 23.26 -2.04 -11.36
C ARG A 87 24.27 -1.17 -10.62
#